data_AF-A0A7S0JAR6-F1
#
_entry.id   AF-A0A7S0JAR6-F1
#
_cell.length_a   1.000
_cell.length_b   1.000
_cell.length_c   1.000
_cell.angle_alpha   90.00
_cell.angle_beta   90.00
_cell.angle_gamma   90.00
#
_symmetry.space_group_name_H-M   'P 1'
#
loop_
_entity.id
_entity.type
_entity.pdbx_description
1 polymer ?
#
loop_
_entity_poly.entity_id
_entity_poly.type
_entity_poly.pdbx_seq_one_letter_code
_entity_poly.pdbx_strand_id
1 'polypeptide(L)'
;RMRSLREAWCRGGDAHAMIRAARHYEGGAQRLIGACVATCAAFSSLEPLAACRGSSSSGSPSSGWLLASAPVRIDIAGGWSDTPPIAFEHGGAVTNLAVRLDGRRAIGARARRLPSDP
;
A
#
# COMPACT_ATOMS: atom_id res chain seq x y z
N ARG A 1 -30.90 3.41 7.54
CA ARG A 1 -30.36 4.29 8.61
C ARG A 1 -29.46 5.41 8.05
N MET A 2 -28.34 5.13 7.35
CA MET A 2 -27.44 6.19 6.81
C MET A 2 -28.05 7.02 5.66
N ARG A 3 -28.83 6.42 4.75
CA ARG A 3 -29.53 7.16 3.68
C ARG A 3 -30.44 8.26 4.23
N SER A 4 -31.19 7.94 5.28
CA SER A 4 -32.13 8.85 5.96
C SER A 4 -31.40 10.05 6.60
N LEU A 5 -30.26 9.78 7.25
CA LEU A 5 -29.38 10.80 7.84
C LEU A 5 -28.77 11.72 6.78
N ARG A 6 -28.29 11.15 5.65
CA ARG A 6 -27.78 11.93 4.52
C ARG A 6 -28.81 12.94 4.04
N GLU A 7 -30.02 12.47 3.75
CA GLU A 7 -31.05 13.35 3.21
C GLU A 7 -31.43 14.46 4.19
N ALA A 8 -31.45 14.19 5.50
CA ALA A 8 -31.64 15.23 6.51
C ALA A 8 -30.49 16.26 6.51
N TRP A 9 -29.25 15.80 6.43
CA TRP A 9 -28.06 16.67 6.39
C TRP A 9 -27.96 17.52 5.11
N CYS A 10 -28.38 16.98 3.96
CA CYS A 10 -28.36 17.69 2.69
C CYS A 10 -29.52 18.67 2.51
N ARG A 11 -30.71 18.38 3.06
CA ARG A 11 -31.91 19.24 2.89
C ARG A 11 -31.87 20.51 3.74
N GLY A 12 -31.13 20.51 4.86
CA GLY A 12 -31.17 21.60 5.83
C GLY A 12 -30.27 22.81 5.53
N GLY A 13 -29.37 22.74 4.54
CA GLY A 13 -28.42 23.82 4.23
C GLY A 13 -27.38 24.13 5.32
N ASP A 14 -27.40 23.43 6.46
CA ASP A 14 -26.44 23.58 7.55
C ASP A 14 -25.05 23.07 7.12
N ALA A 15 -24.09 23.98 7.01
CA ALA A 15 -22.70 23.68 6.67
C ALA A 15 -22.08 22.64 7.62
N HIS A 16 -22.40 22.67 8.91
CA HIS A 16 -21.87 21.70 9.86
C HIS A 16 -22.44 20.29 9.64
N ALA A 17 -23.73 20.18 9.32
CA ALA A 17 -24.34 18.91 8.95
C ALA A 17 -23.75 18.34 7.65
N MET A 18 -23.49 19.19 6.65
CA MET A 18 -22.84 18.78 5.41
C MET A 18 -21.40 18.29 5.64
N ILE A 19 -20.62 18.98 6.48
CA ILE A 19 -19.27 18.54 6.85
C ILE A 19 -19.31 17.19 7.56
N ARG A 20 -20.22 17.00 8.53
CA ARG A 20 -20.40 15.70 9.21
C ARG A 20 -20.76 14.60 8.22
N ALA A 21 -21.66 14.87 7.27
CA ALA A 21 -22.02 13.95 6.22
C ALA A 21 -20.80 13.53 5.39
N ALA A 22 -20.03 14.50 4.89
CA ALA A 22 -18.83 14.28 4.10
C ALA A 22 -17.81 13.41 4.84
N ARG A 23 -17.53 13.70 6.12
CA ARG A 23 -16.61 12.91 6.95
C ARG A 23 -17.08 11.48 7.15
N HIS A 24 -18.37 11.25 7.35
CA HIS A 24 -18.92 9.90 7.44
C HIS A 24 -18.76 9.11 6.13
N TYR A 25 -18.93 9.76 4.97
CA TYR A 25 -18.70 9.12 3.68
C TYR A 25 -17.22 8.87 3.42
N GLU A 26 -16.34 9.81 3.75
CA GLU A 26 -14.89 9.65 3.66
C GLU A 26 -14.40 8.45 4.47
N GLY A 27 -14.81 8.36 5.74
CA GLY A 27 -14.46 7.22 6.59
C GLY A 27 -15.07 5.89 6.09
N GLY A 28 -16.29 5.92 5.56
CA GLY A 28 -16.92 4.76 4.93
C GLY A 28 -16.15 4.28 3.69
N ALA A 29 -15.77 5.21 2.82
CA ALA A 29 -14.98 4.92 1.62
C ALA A 29 -13.60 4.37 1.98
N GLN A 30 -12.91 4.97 2.96
CA GLN A 30 -11.59 4.50 3.40
C GLN A 30 -11.65 3.05 3.93
N ARG A 31 -12.69 2.69 4.69
CA ARG A 31 -12.89 1.32 5.17
C ARG A 31 -13.18 0.34 4.03
N LEU A 32 -14.01 0.73 3.07
CA LEU A 32 -14.33 -0.09 1.91
C LEU A 32 -13.08 -0.33 1.04
N ILE A 33 -12.34 0.74 0.73
CA ILE A 33 -11.08 0.66 -0.02
C ILE A 33 -10.09 -0.24 0.72
N GLY A 34 -9.94 -0.07 2.04
CA GLY A 34 -9.09 -0.93 2.86
C GLY A 34 -9.50 -2.41 2.82
N ALA A 35 -10.80 -2.70 2.88
CA ALA A 35 -11.32 -4.06 2.76
C ALA A 35 -11.05 -4.66 1.38
N CYS A 36 -11.24 -3.88 0.30
CA CYS A 36 -10.89 -4.30 -1.06
C CYS A 36 -9.39 -4.58 -1.20
N VAL A 37 -8.52 -3.69 -0.72
CA VAL A 37 -7.06 -3.88 -0.76
C VAL A 37 -6.62 -5.11 0.05
N ALA A 38 -7.27 -5.38 1.19
CA ALA A 38 -6.97 -6.57 1.99
C ALA A 38 -7.24 -7.88 1.23
N THR A 39 -8.12 -7.89 0.22
CA THR A 39 -8.34 -9.07 -0.62
C THR A 39 -7.11 -9.46 -1.45
N CYS A 40 -6.17 -8.53 -1.69
CA CYS A 40 -4.92 -8.81 -2.39
C CYS A 40 -4.06 -9.87 -1.68
N ALA A 41 -4.28 -10.09 -0.38
CA ALA A 41 -3.63 -11.17 0.37
C ALA A 41 -3.92 -12.56 -0.23
N ALA A 42 -5.06 -12.75 -0.90
CA ALA A 42 -5.39 -14.02 -1.56
C ALA A 42 -4.46 -14.36 -2.75
N PHE A 43 -3.76 -13.35 -3.28
CA PHE A 43 -2.84 -13.51 -4.43
C PHE A 43 -1.36 -13.42 -4.02
N SER A 44 -1.08 -13.23 -2.73
CA SER A 44 0.28 -13.10 -2.21
C SER A 44 0.69 -14.39 -1.51
N SER A 45 1.67 -15.10 -2.08
CA SER A 45 2.27 -16.26 -1.43
C SER A 45 3.48 -15.83 -0.60
N LEU A 46 3.46 -16.16 0.69
CA LEU A 46 4.65 -16.01 1.54
C LEU A 46 5.34 -17.37 1.62
N GLU A 47 6.43 -17.52 0.88
CA GLU A 47 7.28 -18.69 1.03
C GLU A 47 8.15 -18.54 2.29
N PRO A 48 8.25 -19.59 3.14
CA PRO A 48 9.17 -19.59 4.25
C PRO A 48 10.59 -19.28 3.76
N LEU A 49 11.34 -18.45 4.49
CA LEU A 49 12.71 -18.05 4.13
C LEU A 49 13.62 -19.26 3.79
N ALA A 50 13.35 -20.43 4.37
CA ALA A 50 14.06 -21.67 4.10
C ALA A 50 13.91 -22.21 2.65
N ALA A 51 12.87 -21.79 1.93
CA ALA A 51 12.64 -22.16 0.53
C ALA A 51 13.46 -21.34 -0.47
N CYS A 52 13.97 -20.16 -0.06
CA CYS A 52 14.85 -19.29 -0.85
C CYS A 52 16.29 -19.83 -0.88
N ARG A 53 16.49 -21.05 -1.42
CA ARG A 53 17.80 -21.75 -1.47
C ARG A 53 18.76 -21.23 -2.56
N GLY A 54 18.76 -19.93 -2.81
CA GLY A 54 19.66 -19.27 -3.79
C GLY A 54 20.70 -18.34 -3.17
N SER A 55 20.68 -18.13 -1.85
CA SER A 55 21.74 -17.43 -1.12
C SER A 55 22.13 -18.24 0.10
N SER A 56 23.38 -18.64 0.11
CA SER A 56 24.02 -19.55 1.04
C SER A 56 23.93 -19.07 2.49
N SER A 57 22.95 -19.54 3.25
CA SER A 57 23.10 -19.80 4.69
C SER A 57 21.92 -20.64 5.20
N SER A 58 22.10 -21.95 5.21
CA SER A 58 21.22 -22.95 5.85
C SER A 58 21.29 -22.92 7.38
N GLY A 59 21.36 -21.73 7.97
CA GLY A 59 21.27 -21.52 9.42
C GLY A 59 20.02 -20.73 9.73
N SER A 60 19.40 -20.98 10.89
CA SER A 60 18.51 -20.01 11.56
C SER A 60 19.03 -18.59 11.30
N PRO A 61 18.23 -17.59 10.91
CA PRO A 61 18.72 -16.25 10.59
C PRO A 61 19.57 -15.77 11.76
N SER A 62 20.88 -15.93 11.59
CA SER A 62 21.87 -15.62 12.61
C SER A 62 21.69 -14.15 12.95
N SER A 63 22.09 -13.73 14.16
CA SER A 63 21.86 -12.40 14.74
C SER A 63 22.40 -11.18 13.95
N GLY A 64 22.73 -11.35 12.66
CA GLY A 64 23.08 -10.33 11.69
C GLY A 64 21.88 -9.59 11.08
N TRP A 65 22.20 -8.50 10.38
CA TRP A 65 21.26 -7.67 9.67
C TRP A 65 21.03 -8.19 8.24
N LEU A 66 19.77 -8.32 7.85
CA LEU A 66 19.34 -8.47 6.47
C LEU A 66 19.21 -7.09 5.84
N LEU A 67 19.69 -6.93 4.60
CA LEU A 67 19.66 -5.67 3.87
C LEU A 67 18.86 -5.85 2.57
N ALA A 68 17.96 -4.92 2.29
CA ALA A 68 17.26 -4.79 1.02
C ALA A 68 17.62 -3.44 0.39
N SER A 69 17.80 -3.40 -0.94
CA SER A 69 18.05 -2.16 -1.69
C SER A 69 17.31 -2.17 -3.03
N ALA A 70 16.79 -1.01 -3.44
CA ALA A 70 16.06 -0.82 -4.69
C ALA A 70 16.47 0.50 -5.39
N PRO A 71 16.46 0.54 -6.73
CA PRO A 71 16.62 1.79 -7.48
C PRO A 71 15.41 2.72 -7.24
N VAL A 72 15.59 4.01 -7.52
CA VAL A 72 14.45 4.93 -7.61
C VAL A 72 13.72 4.71 -8.94
N ARG A 73 12.46 5.15 -9.04
CA ARG A 73 11.70 5.11 -10.29
C ARG A 73 11.33 6.51 -10.75
N ILE A 74 11.26 6.70 -12.06
CA ILE A 74 10.70 7.89 -12.71
C ILE A 74 9.57 7.44 -13.62
N ASP A 75 8.44 8.13 -13.57
CA ASP A 75 7.30 7.89 -14.45
C ASP A 75 7.47 8.75 -15.72
N ILE A 76 7.58 8.10 -16.88
CA ILE A 76 7.77 8.78 -18.17
C ILE A 76 6.40 9.14 -18.77
N ALA A 77 5.42 8.23 -18.63
CA ALA A 77 4.07 8.41 -19.15
C ALA A 77 3.05 7.62 -18.34
N GLY A 78 1.80 8.07 -18.38
CA GLY A 78 0.68 7.40 -17.70
C GLY A 78 0.65 7.58 -16.19
N GLY A 79 1.40 8.55 -15.64
CA GLY A 79 1.43 8.82 -14.20
C GLY A 79 0.03 8.93 -13.60
N TRP A 80 -0.15 8.36 -12.41
CA TRP A 80 -1.42 8.26 -11.68
C TRP A 80 -2.49 7.35 -12.31
N SER A 81 -2.29 6.81 -13.52
CA SER A 81 -3.28 5.90 -14.13
C SER A 81 -3.42 4.58 -13.36
N ASP A 82 -2.36 4.14 -12.67
CA ASP A 82 -2.36 2.96 -11.79
C ASP A 82 -2.91 3.22 -10.38
N THR A 83 -3.37 4.44 -10.10
CA THR A 83 -3.94 4.83 -8.80
C THR A 83 -5.47 4.84 -8.86
N PRO A 84 -6.17 4.24 -7.87
CA PRO A 84 -7.63 4.35 -7.76
C PRO A 84 -8.10 5.82 -7.62
N PRO A 85 -9.31 6.18 -8.12
CA PRO A 85 -10.32 5.29 -8.71
C PRO A 85 -10.07 4.93 -10.18
N ILE A 86 -9.19 5.66 -10.87
CA ILE A 86 -8.93 5.50 -12.30
C ILE A 86 -8.57 4.04 -12.62
N ALA A 87 -7.63 3.48 -11.87
CA ALA A 87 -7.19 2.09 -12.06
C ALA A 87 -8.29 1.04 -11.86
N PHE A 88 -9.32 1.33 -11.05
CA PHE A 88 -10.42 0.40 -10.80
C PHE A 88 -11.49 0.44 -11.89
N GLU A 89 -11.73 1.61 -12.47
CA GLU A 89 -12.81 1.81 -13.44
C GLU A 89 -12.34 1.59 -14.89
N HIS A 90 -11.10 1.99 -15.20
CA HIS A 90 -10.59 2.04 -16.56
C HIS A 90 -9.30 1.20 -16.76
N GLY A 91 -8.78 0.60 -15.68
CA GLY A 91 -7.42 0.08 -15.66
C GLY A 91 -6.37 1.19 -15.62
N GLY A 92 -5.10 0.80 -15.55
CA GLY A 92 -3.98 1.73 -15.44
C GLY A 92 -2.69 1.14 -15.98
N ALA A 93 -1.87 1.98 -16.62
CA ALA A 93 -0.57 1.59 -17.13
C ALA A 93 0.41 2.77 -17.06
N VAL A 94 1.48 2.61 -16.31
CA VAL A 94 2.56 3.60 -16.16
C VAL A 94 3.80 3.06 -16.86
N THR A 95 4.34 3.81 -17.82
CA THR A 95 5.69 3.55 -18.35
C THR A 95 6.70 4.18 -17.41
N ASN A 96 7.45 3.35 -16.68
CA ASN A 96 8.44 3.80 -15.71
C ASN A 96 9.87 3.36 -16.08
N LEU A 97 10.85 4.04 -15.50
CA LEU A 97 12.27 3.73 -15.59
C LEU A 97 12.90 3.62 -14.21
N ALA A 98 13.62 2.52 -13.97
CA ALA A 98 14.43 2.33 -12.78
C ALA A 98 15.79 3.03 -12.94
N VAL A 99 16.13 3.92 -12.00
CA VAL A 99 17.33 4.76 -12.06
C VAL A 99 18.17 4.58 -10.79
N ARG A 100 19.51 4.53 -10.97
CA ARG A 100 20.45 4.64 -9.86
C ARG A 100 20.72 6.12 -9.59
N LEU A 101 20.50 6.57 -8.37
CA LEU A 101 20.82 7.92 -7.94
C LEU A 101 22.29 7.95 -7.51
N ASP A 102 23.10 8.78 -8.16
CA ASP A 102 24.56 8.87 -7.94
C ASP A 102 25.26 7.49 -8.00
N GLY A 103 24.83 6.65 -8.95
CA GLY A 103 25.36 5.29 -9.11
C GLY A 103 24.88 4.27 -8.07
N ARG A 104 23.98 4.65 -7.15
CA ARG A 104 23.49 3.80 -6.05
C ARG A 104 22.00 3.45 -6.16
N ARG A 105 21.62 2.32 -5.55
CA ARG A 105 20.22 1.97 -5.24
C ARG A 105 19.85 2.64 -3.93
N ALA A 106 19.33 3.86 -4.00
CA ALA A 106 19.20 4.74 -2.86
C ALA A 106 18.08 4.37 -1.87
N ILE A 107 17.11 3.55 -2.29
CA ILE A 107 16.04 3.06 -1.41
C ILE A 107 16.55 1.79 -0.72
N GLY A 108 16.46 1.72 0.61
CA GLY A 108 16.89 0.54 1.33
C GLY A 108 16.21 0.34 2.68
N ALA A 109 16.25 -0.90 3.15
CA ALA A 109 15.75 -1.31 4.45
C ALA A 109 16.73 -2.29 5.10
N ARG A 110 16.78 -2.30 6.43
CA ARG A 110 17.49 -3.33 7.18
C ARG A 110 16.56 -3.97 8.21
N ALA A 111 16.64 -5.28 8.34
CA ALA A 111 15.85 -6.04 9.30
C ALA A 111 16.75 -7.01 10.06
N ARG A 112 16.46 -7.24 11.33
CA ARG A 112 17.10 -8.30 12.12
C ARG A 112 16.04 -8.92 13.01
N ARG A 113 16.11 -10.24 13.16
CA ARG A 113 15.28 -10.96 14.13
C ARG A 113 15.74 -10.60 15.55
N LEU A 114 14.85 -10.01 16.34
CA LEU A 114 15.09 -9.86 17.77
C LEU A 114 15.02 -11.24 18.46
N PRO A 115 15.79 -11.47 19.53
CA PRO A 115 15.54 -12.63 20.37
C PRO A 115 14.08 -12.60 20.84
N SER A 116 13.45 -13.77 20.93
CA SER A 116 12.18 -13.88 21.64
C SER A 116 12.41 -13.47 23.09
N ASP A 117 11.54 -12.60 23.62
CA ASP A 117 11.51 -12.31 25.06
C ASP A 117 11.34 -13.64 25.83
N PRO A 118 12.01 -13.83 26.98
CA PRO A 118 11.93 -15.06 27.75
C PRO A 118 10.52 -15.35 28.26
#